data_AF-A0A383A518-F1
#
_entry.id   AF-A0A383A518-F1
#
_cell.length_a   1.000
_cell.length_b   1.000
_cell.length_c   1.000
_cell.angle_alpha   90.00
_cell.angle_beta   90.00
_cell.angle_gamma   90.00
#
_symmetry.space_group_name_H-M   'P 1'
#
loop_
_entity.id
_entity.type
_entity.pdbx_description
1 polymer ?
#
loop_
_entity_poly.entity_id
_entity_poly.type
_entity_poly.pdbx_seq_one_letter_code
_entity_poly.pdbx_strand_id
1 'polypeptide(L)' 'MELISTPLRRWPSLETAETAVTKKKRCLMIGAGGMARGWIRRFFPSFAERSEIVALVDVDEVTLHEQGHFLDLPKEAR' A
#
# COMPACT_ATOMS: atom_id res chain seq x y z
N MET A 1 34.71 7.60 -21.93
CA MET A 1 33.49 6.82 -21.70
C MET A 1 33.23 6.87 -20.20
N GLU A 2 32.45 7.85 -19.73
CA GLU A 2 32.18 8.03 -18.30
C GLU A 2 31.10 7.06 -17.85
N LEU A 3 31.43 6.19 -16.91
CA LEU A 3 30.47 5.35 -16.22
C LEU A 3 29.68 6.23 -15.24
N ILE A 4 28.46 6.58 -15.62
CA ILE A 4 27.52 7.27 -14.74
C ILE A 4 27.09 6.26 -13.67
N SER A 5 27.77 6.23 -12.52
CA SER A 5 27.33 5.44 -11.38
C SER A 5 26.10 6.12 -10.76
N THR A 6 24.90 5.68 -11.14
CA THR A 6 23.67 6.09 -10.44
C THR A 6 23.82 5.70 -8.96
N PRO A 7 23.81 6.65 -8.01
CA PRO A 7 23.90 6.28 -6.61
C PRO A 7 22.66 5.46 -6.23
N LEU A 8 22.89 4.28 -5.67
CA LEU A 8 21.86 3.48 -5.02
C LEU A 8 21.10 4.40 -4.04
N ARG A 9 19.76 4.40 -4.13
CA ARG A 9 18.87 5.23 -3.33
C ARG A 9 19.26 5.11 -1.84
N ARG A 10 19.78 6.20 -1.26
CA ARG A 10 20.21 6.23 0.14
C ARG A 10 19.00 5.97 1.04
N TRP A 11 19.10 5.01 1.95
CA TRP A 11 18.07 4.77 2.97
C TRP A 11 17.86 6.07 3.78
N PRO A 12 16.62 6.46 4.11
CA PRO A 12 16.36 7.71 4.84
C PRO A 12 17.14 7.77 6.15
N SER A 13 17.63 8.96 6.52
CA SER A 13 18.27 9.19 7.82
C SER A 13 17.26 8.98 8.95
N LEU A 14 17.74 8.75 10.18
CA LEU A 14 16.89 8.60 11.36
C LEU A 14 15.92 9.78 11.55
N GLU A 15 16.34 11.00 11.19
CA GLU A 15 15.50 12.20 11.20
C GLU A 15 14.34 12.14 10.20
N THR A 16 14.56 11.57 9.00
CA THR A 16 13.46 11.37 8.03
C THR A 16 12.54 10.24 8.48
N ALA A 17 13.07 9.25 9.18
CA ALA A 17 12.30 8.17 9.78
C ALA A 17 11.39 8.69 10.89
N GLU A 18 11.85 9.65 11.70
CA GLU A 18 11.11 10.24 12.81
C GLU A 18 9.87 11.03 12.35
N THR A 19 9.96 11.80 11.27
CA THR A 19 8.76 12.41 10.65
C THR A 19 7.85 11.35 10.00
N ALA A 20 8.41 10.23 9.57
CA ALA A 20 7.66 9.11 9.01
C ALA A 20 7.02 8.19 10.06
N VAL A 21 7.28 8.41 11.37
CA VAL A 21 6.66 7.67 12.48
C VAL A 21 5.24 8.14 12.74
N THR A 22 4.91 9.40 12.43
CA THR A 22 3.56 9.97 12.68
C THR A 22 2.56 9.71 11.56
N LYS A 23 3.02 9.41 10.34
CA LYS A 23 2.15 9.18 9.18
C LYS A 23 2.04 7.69 8.87
N LYS A 24 0.81 7.18 8.76
CA LYS A 24 0.52 5.79 8.37
C LYS A 24 1.25 5.44 7.07
N LYS A 25 1.77 4.22 6.99
CA LYS A 25 2.38 3.71 5.76
C LYS A 25 1.25 3.47 4.74
N ARG A 26 1.37 4.12 3.59
CA ARG A 26 0.39 4.04 2.50
C ARG A 26 0.79 2.90 1.58
N CYS A 27 -0.10 1.91 1.45
CA CYS A 27 0.15 0.70 0.68
C CYS A 27 -0.71 0.66 -0.58
N LEU A 28 -0.10 0.28 -1.70
CA LEU A 28 -0.79 -0.19 -2.90
C LEU A 28 -0.83 -1.72 -2.85
N MET A 29 -2.00 -2.33 -3.03
CA MET A 29 -2.15 -3.78 -3.09
C MET A 29 -2.40 -4.25 -4.53
N ILE A 30 -1.52 -5.09 -5.05
CA ILE A 30 -1.64 -5.72 -6.38
C ILE A 30 -2.16 -7.15 -6.17
N GLY A 31 -3.31 -7.45 -6.76
CA GLY A 31 -4.13 -8.63 -6.50
C GLY A 31 -4.92 -8.47 -5.19
N ALA A 32 -6.25 -8.43 -5.30
CA ALA A 32 -7.18 -8.25 -4.17
C ALA A 32 -8.14 -9.43 -3.97
N GLY A 33 -8.06 -10.46 -4.80
CA GLY A 33 -8.83 -11.71 -4.67
C GLY A 33 -8.28 -12.69 -3.62
N GLY A 34 -8.80 -13.92 -3.60
CA GLY A 34 -8.23 -15.07 -2.87
C GLY A 34 -7.63 -14.78 -1.49
N MET A 35 -6.31 -14.91 -1.35
CA MET A 35 -5.58 -14.65 -0.10
C MET A 35 -5.63 -13.17 0.31
N ALA A 36 -5.56 -12.25 -0.65
CA ALA A 36 -5.58 -10.82 -0.37
C ALA A 36 -6.89 -10.39 0.29
N ARG A 37 -8.03 -10.99 -0.08
CA ARG A 37 -9.31 -10.81 0.64
C ARG A 37 -9.19 -11.18 2.12
N GLY A 38 -8.50 -12.27 2.44
CA GLY A 38 -8.22 -12.69 3.82
C GLY A 38 -7.33 -11.67 4.55
N TRP A 39 -6.29 -11.18 3.88
CA TRP A 39 -5.43 -10.12 4.41
C TRP A 39 -6.21 -8.85 4.72
N ILE A 40 -6.95 -8.31 3.75
CA ILE A 40 -7.76 -7.10 3.85
C ILE A 40 -8.73 -7.19 5.03
N ARG A 41 -9.44 -8.31 5.17
CA ARG A 41 -10.56 -8.43 6.11
C ARG A 41 -10.18 -8.92 7.50
N ARG A 42 -9.07 -9.66 7.63
CA ARG A 42 -8.73 -10.36 8.89
C ARG A 42 -7.39 -9.93 9.48
N PHE A 43 -6.37 -9.72 8.64
CA PHE A 43 -5.02 -9.48 9.12
C PHE A 43 -4.68 -7.99 9.19
N PHE A 44 -5.00 -7.25 8.13
CA PHE A 44 -4.69 -5.83 8.01
C PHE A 44 -5.31 -4.94 9.10
N PRO A 45 -6.52 -5.21 9.62
CA PRO A 45 -7.09 -4.40 10.70
C PRO A 45 -6.20 -4.29 11.94
N SER A 46 -5.41 -5.31 12.28
CA SER A 46 -4.45 -5.27 13.40
C SER A 46 -3.31 -4.27 13.20
N PHE A 47 -3.14 -3.72 12.00
CA PHE A 47 -2.11 -2.75 11.64
C PHE A 47 -2.68 -1.38 11.27
N ALA A 48 -3.99 -1.16 11.43
CA ALA A 48 -4.68 0.05 10.96
C ALA A 48 -4.13 1.35 11.57
N GLU A 49 -3.53 1.29 12.77
CA GLU A 49 -2.87 2.44 13.41
C GLU A 49 -1.58 2.87 12.69
N ARG A 50 -0.91 1.95 12.00
CA ARG A 50 0.42 2.19 11.41
C ARG A 50 0.43 2.11 9.88
N SER A 51 -0.61 1.54 9.28
CA SER A 51 -0.69 1.29 7.83
C SER A 51 -2.11 1.44 7.31
N GLU A 52 -2.23 1.83 6.05
CA GLU A 52 -3.49 1.91 5.30
C GLU A 52 -3.29 1.41 3.86
N ILE A 53 -4.24 0.65 3.34
CA ILE A 53 -4.31 0.32 1.90
C ILE A 53 -5.04 1.49 1.25
N VAL A 54 -4.39 2.16 0.31
CA VAL A 54 -4.91 3.39 -0.31
C VAL A 54 -5.29 3.23 -1.78
N ALA A 55 -4.96 2.08 -2.37
CA ALA A 55 -5.31 1.72 -3.73
C ALA A 55 -5.23 0.20 -3.94
N LEU A 56 -6.05 -0.29 -4.87
CA LEU A 56 -6.04 -1.67 -5.35
C LEU A 56 -5.67 -1.71 -6.83
N VAL A 57 -5.09 -2.82 -7.26
CA VAL A 57 -4.92 -3.18 -8.67
C VAL A 57 -5.29 -4.65 -8.80
N ASP A 58 -6.27 -4.96 -9.62
CA ASP A 58 -6.66 -6.32 -9.98
C ASP A 58 -7.18 -6.31 -11.42
N VAL A 59 -7.20 -7.46 -12.07
CA VAL A 59 -7.77 -7.61 -13.43
C VAL A 59 -9.28 -7.83 -13.38
N ASP A 60 -9.81 -8.29 -12.24
CA ASP A 60 -11.23 -8.52 -12.04
C ASP A 60 -11.91 -7.31 -11.41
N GLU A 61 -12.79 -6.65 -12.19
CA GLU A 61 -13.55 -5.48 -11.74
C GLU A 61 -14.45 -5.77 -10.55
N VAL A 62 -14.98 -6.99 -10.42
CA VAL A 62 -15.83 -7.38 -9.29
C VAL A 62 -15.00 -7.37 -8.01
N THR A 63 -13.81 -7.96 -8.05
CA THR A 63 -12.86 -7.94 -6.94
C THR A 63 -12.48 -6.52 -6.53
N LEU A 64 -12.17 -5.65 -7.51
CA LEU A 64 -11.87 -4.23 -7.25
C LEU A 64 -13.03 -3.52 -6.57
N HIS A 65 -14.25 -3.71 -7.07
CA HIS A 65 -15.44 -3.11 -6.49
C HIS A 65 -15.70 -3.59 -5.07
N GLU A 66 -15.69 -4.91 -4.83
CA GLU A 66 -15.99 -5.48 -3.52
C GLU A 66 -14.98 -5.11 -2.45
N GLN A 67 -13.68 -5.26 -2.74
CA GLN A 67 -12.65 -4.98 -1.74
C GLN A 67 -12.42 -3.47 -1.60
N GLY A 68 -12.51 -2.72 -2.69
CA GLY A 68 -12.44 -1.27 -2.67
C GLY A 68 -13.58 -0.63 -1.88
N HIS A 69 -14.80 -1.18 -1.97
CA HIS A 69 -15.92 -0.78 -1.13
C HIS A 69 -15.68 -1.12 0.34
N PHE A 70 -15.17 -2.32 0.66
CA PHE A 70 -14.84 -2.69 2.04
C PHE A 70 -13.77 -1.77 2.66
N LEU A 71 -12.79 -1.34 1.87
CA LEU A 71 -11.72 -0.43 2.28
C LEU A 71 -12.10 1.05 2.26
N ASP A 72 -13.34 1.40 1.87
CA ASP A 72 -13.81 2.77 1.69
C ASP A 72 -12.93 3.61 0.74
N LEU A 73 -12.42 3.00 -0.33
CA LEU A 73 -11.59 3.68 -1.32
C LEU A 73 -12.45 4.52 -2.27
N PRO A 74 -11.97 5.66 -2.79
CA PRO A 74 -12.65 6.36 -3.89
C PRO A 74 -12.58 5.54 -5.19
N LYS A 75 -13.49 5.79 -6.14
CA LYS A 75 -13.60 4.99 -7.38
C LYS A 75 -12.29 4.95 -8.17
N GLU A 76 -11.51 6.03 -8.15
CA GLU A 76 -10.26 6.17 -8.89
C GLU A 76 -9.11 5.36 -8.28
N ALA A 77 -9.30 4.83 -7.06
CA ALA A 77 -8.32 4.02 -6.33
C ALA A 77 -8.78 2.56 -6.14
N ARG A 78 -9.92 2.18 -6.73
CA ARG A 78 -10.39 0.80 -6.84
C ARG A 78 -10.03 0.31 -8.22
#